data_AF-A0A848WKK8-F1
#
_entry.id   AF-A0A848WKK8-F1
#
_cell.length_a   1.000
_cell.length_b   1.000
_cell.length_c   1.000
_cell.angle_alpha   90.00
_cell.angle_beta   90.00
_cell.angle_gamma   90.00
#
_symmetry.space_group_name_H-M   'P 1'
#
loop_
_entity.id
_entity.type
_entity.pdbx_description
1 polymer ?
#
loop_
_entity_poly.entity_id
_entity_poly.type
_entity_poly.pdbx_seq_one_letter_code
_entity_poly.pdbx_strand_id
1 'polypeptide(L)'
;MGVVRAHVLAVADNLVEDQISFRAFHFTPKLPPGMTVRSCTAVILAFDELVEISKLSFGLSVDRQALGPCSGQYLDAQEWSCKGDLLVIGTEDGEALNLRFPRMDCEDEAVVSYTHKTLALNLTAMPYLNRPSFHFIIAENDNPEPVDASAWFAVDQNHDYLVRQLAHDRA
;
A
#
# COMPACT_ATOMS: atom_id res chain seq x y z
N MET A 1 15.83 6.31 -10.40
CA MET A 1 15.20 5.46 -9.35
C MET A 1 16.03 5.27 -8.09
N GLY A 2 15.40 5.46 -6.93
CA GLY A 2 15.92 5.04 -5.62
C GLY A 2 15.48 3.61 -5.29
N VAL A 3 16.09 2.99 -4.29
CA VAL A 3 15.65 1.68 -3.80
C VAL A 3 14.45 1.88 -2.87
N VAL A 4 13.33 1.23 -3.19
CA VAL A 4 12.19 1.08 -2.26
C VAL A 4 12.38 -0.22 -1.49
N ARG A 5 12.22 -0.17 -0.16
CA ARG A 5 12.34 -1.34 0.72
C ARG A 5 11.04 -1.51 1.49
N ALA A 6 10.51 -2.72 1.50
CA ALA A 6 9.39 -3.08 2.35
C ALA A 6 9.87 -3.58 3.71
N HIS A 7 9.14 -3.23 4.75
CA HIS A 7 9.38 -3.66 6.13
C HIS A 7 8.07 -4.18 6.71
N VAL A 8 8.13 -5.33 7.37
CA VAL A 8 6.98 -5.95 8.02
C VAL A 8 7.36 -6.35 9.43
N LEU A 9 6.54 -5.96 10.40
CA LEU A 9 6.51 -6.46 11.76
C LEU A 9 5.08 -6.91 12.05
N ALA A 10 4.88 -8.22 12.25
CA ALA A 10 3.61 -8.77 12.67
C ALA A 10 3.80 -9.51 14.01
N VAL A 11 2.92 -9.25 14.96
CA VAL A 11 2.89 -9.90 16.28
C VAL A 11 1.51 -10.53 16.46
N ALA A 12 1.50 -11.82 16.76
CA ALA A 12 0.30 -12.63 16.91
C ALA A 12 0.66 -13.90 17.71
N ASP A 13 -0.28 -14.41 18.50
CA ASP A 13 -0.01 -15.47 19.48
C ASP A 13 0.32 -16.82 18.84
N ASN A 14 -0.18 -17.08 17.63
CA ASN A 14 -0.02 -18.36 16.91
C ASN A 14 0.48 -18.18 15.47
N LEU A 15 1.19 -17.10 15.17
CA LEU A 15 1.65 -16.82 13.81
C LEU A 15 2.94 -17.56 13.49
N VAL A 16 2.87 -18.42 12.47
CA VAL A 16 4.02 -19.10 11.89
C VAL A 16 4.40 -18.38 10.59
N GLU A 17 5.70 -18.30 10.31
CA GLU A 17 6.22 -17.54 9.17
C GLU A 17 5.67 -18.01 7.81
N ASP A 18 5.40 -19.31 7.66
CA ASP A 18 4.85 -19.90 6.44
C ASP A 18 3.39 -19.52 6.17
N GLN A 19 2.67 -18.98 7.16
CA GLN A 19 1.32 -18.42 7.03
C GLN A 19 1.32 -16.99 6.49
N ILE A 20 2.51 -16.38 6.31
CA ILE A 20 2.66 -15.02 5.81
C ILE A 20 3.22 -15.09 4.40
N SER A 21 2.52 -14.45 3.45
CA SER A 21 3.04 -14.25 2.12
C SER A 21 3.25 -12.77 1.83
N PHE A 22 4.41 -12.48 1.27
CA PHE A 22 4.79 -11.16 0.79
C PHE A 22 5.06 -11.25 -0.72
N ARG A 23 4.39 -10.43 -1.52
CA ARG A 23 4.51 -10.45 -2.99
C ARG A 23 4.57 -9.05 -3.54
N ALA A 24 5.40 -8.86 -4.57
CA ALA A 24 5.43 -7.63 -5.36
C ALA A 24 5.30 -8.00 -6.83
N PHE A 25 4.45 -7.31 -7.57
CA PHE A 25 4.23 -7.55 -8.99
C PHE A 25 3.85 -6.26 -9.72
N HIS A 26 4.21 -6.19 -11.00
CA HIS A 26 3.81 -5.09 -11.87
C HIS A 26 2.40 -5.32 -12.39
N PHE A 27 1.63 -4.24 -12.52
CA PHE A 27 0.28 -4.30 -13.08
C PHE A 27 -0.05 -3.03 -13.84
N THR A 28 -1.11 -3.08 -14.64
CA THR A 28 -1.65 -1.89 -15.30
C THR A 28 -2.75 -1.30 -14.41
N PRO A 29 -2.58 -0.07 -13.87
CA PRO A 29 -3.60 0.57 -13.05
C PRO A 29 -4.80 0.99 -13.90
N LYS A 30 -5.98 1.02 -13.27
CA LYS A 30 -7.17 1.63 -13.88
C LYS A 30 -7.05 3.13 -13.72
N LEU A 31 -6.78 3.81 -14.83
CA LEU A 31 -6.61 5.26 -14.86
C LEU A 31 -7.76 5.95 -15.60
N PRO A 32 -8.07 7.21 -15.25
CA PRO A 32 -8.91 8.07 -16.07
C PRO A 32 -8.39 8.21 -17.52
N PRO A 33 -9.26 8.51 -18.50
CA PRO A 33 -8.86 8.65 -19.89
C PRO A 33 -7.74 9.67 -20.09
N GLY A 34 -6.70 9.27 -20.82
CA GLY A 34 -5.55 10.13 -21.15
C GLY A 34 -4.45 10.16 -20.09
N MET A 35 -4.68 9.62 -18.89
CA MET A 35 -3.64 9.51 -17.86
C MET A 35 -2.76 8.28 -18.10
N THR A 36 -1.47 8.43 -17.79
CA THR A 36 -0.48 7.36 -17.92
C THR A 36 0.57 7.46 -16.81
N VAL A 37 1.08 6.31 -16.39
CA VAL A 37 2.25 6.19 -15.53
C VAL A 37 3.28 5.30 -16.21
N ARG A 38 4.54 5.52 -15.90
CA ARG A 38 5.65 4.74 -16.47
C ARG A 38 5.68 3.32 -15.92
N SER A 39 5.44 3.16 -14.62
CA SER A 39 5.34 1.85 -13.99
C SER A 39 4.39 1.91 -12.79
N CYS A 40 3.79 0.77 -12.47
CA CYS A 40 2.96 0.59 -11.29
C CYS A 40 3.20 -0.78 -10.70
N THR A 41 3.47 -0.84 -9.41
CA THR A 41 3.84 -2.06 -8.68
C THR A 41 2.98 -2.18 -7.45
N ALA A 42 2.27 -3.30 -7.30
CA ALA A 42 1.58 -3.62 -6.06
C ALA A 42 2.52 -4.42 -5.16
N VAL A 43 2.50 -4.11 -3.87
CA VAL A 43 3.20 -4.86 -2.81
C VAL A 43 2.14 -5.35 -1.83
N ILE A 44 1.91 -6.65 -1.77
CA ILE A 44 0.87 -7.29 -0.97
C ILE A 44 1.51 -8.08 0.16
N LEU A 45 1.04 -7.81 1.38
CA LEU A 45 1.23 -8.65 2.55
C LEU A 45 -0.08 -9.39 2.82
N ALA A 46 -0.05 -10.72 2.85
CA ALA A 46 -1.22 -11.54 3.09
C ALA A 46 -0.95 -12.61 4.15
N PHE A 47 -2.01 -12.95 4.88
CA PHE A 47 -2.03 -14.03 5.85
C PHE A 47 -2.93 -15.14 5.30
N ASP A 48 -2.45 -16.39 5.34
CA ASP A 48 -3.13 -17.50 4.65
C ASP A 48 -4.21 -18.18 5.48
N GLU A 49 -4.33 -17.85 6.77
CA GLU A 49 -5.28 -18.46 7.70
C GLU A 49 -6.03 -17.44 8.56
N LEU A 50 -6.89 -17.94 9.44
CA LEU A 50 -7.53 -17.15 10.49
C LEU A 50 -6.49 -16.73 11.51
N VAL A 51 -6.28 -15.43 11.69
CA VAL A 51 -5.24 -14.89 12.58
C VAL A 51 -5.79 -13.75 13.43
N GLU A 52 -5.38 -13.72 14.70
CA GLU A 52 -5.53 -12.58 15.60
C GLU A 52 -4.19 -11.86 15.67
N ILE A 53 -4.14 -10.60 15.23
CA ILE A 53 -2.90 -9.83 15.11
C ILE A 53 -2.91 -8.74 16.19
N SER A 54 -2.08 -8.91 17.21
CA SER A 54 -1.97 -7.93 18.29
C SER A 54 -1.29 -6.64 17.82
N LYS A 55 -0.36 -6.75 16.86
CA LYS A 55 0.29 -5.60 16.23
C LYS A 55 0.74 -5.92 14.80
N LEU A 56 0.43 -5.02 13.87
CA LEU A 56 0.99 -5.00 12.52
C LEU A 56 1.64 -3.63 12.25
N SER A 57 2.88 -3.65 11.77
CA SER A 57 3.50 -2.51 11.11
C SER A 57 4.00 -2.97 9.75
N PHE A 58 3.39 -2.45 8.69
CA PHE A 58 3.76 -2.74 7.31
C PHE A 58 4.05 -1.42 6.62
N GLY A 59 5.25 -1.23 6.10
CA GLY A 59 5.61 0.04 5.47
C GLY A 59 6.62 -0.08 4.35
N LEU A 60 6.64 0.94 3.51
CA LEU A 60 7.63 1.11 2.46
C LEU A 60 8.53 2.30 2.78
N SER A 61 9.84 2.08 2.71
CA SER A 61 10.83 3.14 2.84
C SER A 61 11.51 3.42 1.51
N VAL A 62 11.70 4.70 1.21
CA VAL A 62 12.45 5.20 0.05
C VAL A 62 13.73 5.84 0.58
N ASP A 63 14.88 5.53 -0.02
CA ASP A 63 16.16 6.15 0.36
C ASP A 63 16.32 7.58 -0.18
N ARG A 64 15.27 8.40 -0.02
CA ARG A 64 15.15 9.80 -0.46
C ARG A 64 14.17 10.52 0.45
N GLN A 65 14.27 11.85 0.47
CA GLN A 65 13.34 12.69 1.21
C GLN A 65 12.02 12.82 0.45
N ALA A 66 10.92 12.56 1.15
CA ALA A 66 9.58 12.79 0.64
C ALA A 66 9.32 14.28 0.45
N LEU A 67 8.57 14.63 -0.58
CA LEU A 67 8.01 15.96 -0.78
C LEU A 67 6.89 16.23 0.22
N GLY A 68 6.07 15.22 0.50
CA GLY A 68 5.02 15.30 1.50
C GLY A 68 3.89 14.30 1.26
N PRO A 69 2.91 14.24 2.17
CA PRO A 69 1.66 13.51 1.95
C PRO A 69 0.88 14.10 0.78
N CYS A 70 0.21 13.23 0.03
CA CYS A 70 -0.72 13.56 -1.04
C CYS A 70 -1.98 12.69 -0.90
N SER A 71 -2.51 12.53 0.31
CA SER A 71 -3.70 11.70 0.59
C SER A 71 -5.00 12.25 -0.02
N GLY A 72 -6.01 11.39 -0.13
CA GLY A 72 -7.39 11.74 -0.44
C GLY A 72 -8.36 10.77 0.24
N GLN A 73 -9.63 10.79 -0.17
CA GLN A 73 -10.62 9.90 0.44
C GLN A 73 -10.29 8.43 0.13
N TYR A 74 -10.27 7.58 1.15
CA TYR A 74 -9.95 6.14 1.05
C TYR A 74 -8.47 5.83 0.72
N LEU A 75 -7.62 6.86 0.66
CA LEU A 75 -6.24 6.75 0.21
C LEU A 75 -5.31 7.60 1.06
N ASP A 76 -4.37 6.93 1.70
CA ASP A 76 -3.21 7.56 2.30
C ASP A 76 -1.99 7.39 1.40
N ALA A 77 -1.41 8.51 0.96
CA ALA A 77 -0.35 8.50 -0.04
C ALA A 77 0.75 9.53 0.26
N GLN A 78 1.95 9.24 -0.24
CA GLN A 78 3.12 10.09 -0.06
C GLN A 78 3.93 10.18 -1.35
N GLU A 79 4.50 11.36 -1.58
CA GLU A 79 5.22 11.69 -2.80
C GLU A 79 6.73 11.86 -2.55
N TRP A 80 7.54 11.38 -3.49
CA TRP A 80 8.98 11.62 -3.60
C TRP A 80 9.33 12.06 -5.01
N SER A 81 10.29 12.97 -5.16
CA SER A 81 10.81 13.31 -6.48
C SER A 81 12.32 13.48 -6.49
N CYS A 82 12.94 13.20 -7.63
CA CYS A 82 14.37 13.45 -7.82
C CYS A 82 14.81 13.29 -9.28
N LYS A 83 15.60 14.23 -9.79
CA LYS A 83 16.26 14.15 -11.11
C LYS A 83 15.30 13.80 -12.26
N GLY A 84 14.10 14.39 -12.26
CA GLY A 84 13.08 14.15 -13.28
C GLY A 84 12.24 12.89 -13.09
N ASP A 85 12.41 12.16 -11.98
CA ASP A 85 11.51 11.08 -11.58
C ASP A 85 10.52 11.56 -10.50
N LEU A 86 9.27 11.14 -10.64
CA LEU A 86 8.23 11.15 -9.61
C LEU A 86 7.98 9.72 -9.11
N LEU A 87 7.81 9.58 -7.80
CA LEU A 87 7.39 8.35 -7.15
C LEU A 87 6.26 8.69 -6.18
N VAL A 88 5.12 8.03 -6.32
CA VAL A 88 4.03 8.09 -5.36
C VAL A 88 3.84 6.70 -4.77
N ILE A 89 3.72 6.62 -3.46
CA ILE A 89 3.34 5.39 -2.75
C ILE A 89 2.01 5.64 -2.07
N GLY A 90 1.04 4.75 -2.27
CA GLY A 90 -0.27 4.80 -1.62
C GLY A 90 -0.66 3.49 -0.94
N THR A 91 -1.54 3.60 0.05
CA THR A 91 -2.23 2.51 0.76
C THR A 91 -3.64 2.97 1.12
N GLU A 92 -4.49 2.03 1.47
CA GLU A 92 -5.79 2.32 2.10
C GLU A 92 -5.61 3.09 3.42
N ASP A 93 -6.51 4.03 3.66
CA ASP A 93 -6.66 4.73 4.93
C ASP A 93 -7.56 3.95 5.93
N GLY A 94 -7.84 4.56 7.09
CA GLY A 94 -8.68 3.96 8.13
C GLY A 94 -10.12 3.67 7.68
N GLU A 95 -10.74 4.57 6.91
CA GLU A 95 -12.10 4.38 6.41
C GLU A 95 -12.17 3.21 5.42
N ALA A 96 -11.22 3.13 4.48
CA ALA A 96 -11.13 2.05 3.51
C ALA A 96 -10.89 0.69 4.19
N LEU A 97 -10.03 0.66 5.21
CA LEU A 97 -9.80 -0.53 6.01
C LEU A 97 -11.03 -0.92 6.83
N ASN A 98 -11.77 0.03 7.40
CA ASN A 98 -12.99 -0.27 8.14
C ASN A 98 -14.08 -0.88 7.25
N LEU A 99 -14.21 -0.41 5.99
CA LEU A 99 -15.12 -1.03 5.02
C LEU A 99 -14.76 -2.51 4.76
N ARG A 100 -13.48 -2.85 4.74
CA ARG A 100 -12.99 -4.22 4.49
C ARG A 100 -13.00 -5.08 5.75
N PHE A 101 -12.76 -4.46 6.90
CA PHE A 101 -12.67 -5.11 8.21
C PHE A 101 -13.53 -4.36 9.23
N PRO A 102 -14.87 -4.45 9.18
CA PRO A 102 -15.78 -3.62 9.99
C PRO A 102 -15.69 -3.82 11.52
N ARG A 103 -14.87 -4.77 11.98
CA ARG A 103 -14.64 -5.06 13.40
C ARG A 103 -13.34 -4.45 13.93
N MET A 104 -12.59 -3.75 13.08
CA MET A 104 -11.32 -3.12 13.47
C MET A 104 -11.49 -1.69 14.00
N ASP A 105 -12.63 -1.05 13.74
CA ASP A 105 -12.96 0.30 14.22
C ASP A 105 -11.87 1.35 13.88
N CYS A 106 -11.38 1.29 12.64
CA CYS A 106 -10.24 2.11 12.19
C CYS A 106 -10.61 3.55 11.79
N GLU A 107 -11.89 3.93 11.81
CA GLU A 107 -12.34 5.23 11.27
C GLU A 107 -11.78 6.42 12.06
N ASP A 108 -11.68 6.31 13.38
CA ASP A 108 -11.19 7.39 14.25
C ASP A 108 -9.69 7.25 14.60
N GLU A 109 -9.01 6.21 14.11
CA GLU A 109 -7.60 5.93 14.41
C GLU A 109 -6.66 6.32 13.27
N ALA A 110 -5.55 6.99 13.62
CA ALA A 110 -4.46 7.25 12.68
C ALA A 110 -3.70 5.94 12.39
N VAL A 111 -4.20 5.17 11.43
CA VAL A 111 -3.61 3.88 11.04
C VAL A 111 -2.38 4.03 10.13
N VAL A 112 -2.20 5.18 9.47
CA VAL A 112 -1.01 5.43 8.63
C VAL A 112 -0.11 6.48 9.28
N SER A 113 1.19 6.20 9.27
CA SER A 113 2.23 7.15 9.68
C SER A 113 3.13 7.54 8.52
N TYR A 114 3.52 8.81 8.56
CA TYR A 114 4.37 9.47 7.56
C TYR A 114 5.69 9.89 8.19
N THR A 115 6.78 9.59 7.51
CA THR A 115 8.08 10.18 7.81
C THR A 115 8.71 10.70 6.52
N HIS A 116 9.84 11.39 6.61
CA HIS A 116 10.56 11.83 5.41
C HIS A 116 11.04 10.68 4.51
N LYS A 117 11.06 9.44 4.99
CA LYS A 117 11.55 8.29 4.22
C LYS A 117 10.55 7.16 4.10
N THR A 118 9.46 7.17 4.85
CA THR A 118 8.62 5.98 5.04
C THR A 118 7.15 6.37 5.11
N LEU A 119 6.34 5.58 4.42
CA LEU A 119 4.90 5.46 4.61
C LEU A 119 4.62 4.09 5.24
N ALA A 120 3.90 4.04 6.36
CA ALA A 120 3.65 2.80 7.07
C ALA A 120 2.22 2.71 7.61
N LEU A 121 1.60 1.56 7.38
CA LEU A 121 0.36 1.12 7.99
C LEU A 121 0.67 0.49 9.36
N ASN A 122 0.00 0.94 10.40
CA ASN A 122 0.19 0.55 11.79
C ASN A 122 -1.16 0.23 12.40
N LEU A 123 -1.37 -1.05 12.69
CA LEU A 123 -2.62 -1.58 13.23
C LEU A 123 -2.33 -2.29 14.54
N THR A 124 -3.23 -2.14 15.50
CA THR A 124 -3.13 -2.79 16.82
C THR A 124 -4.43 -3.46 17.18
N ALA A 125 -4.35 -4.53 18.00
CA ALA A 125 -5.51 -5.23 18.53
C ALA A 125 -6.52 -5.68 17.45
N MET A 126 -6.02 -6.19 16.33
CA MET A 126 -6.88 -6.66 15.25
C MET A 126 -7.57 -7.97 15.70
N PRO A 127 -8.90 -8.07 15.56
CA PRO A 127 -9.63 -9.26 15.94
C PRO A 127 -9.24 -10.45 15.05
N TYR A 128 -9.82 -11.63 15.29
CA TYR A 128 -9.70 -12.75 14.37
C TYR A 128 -10.18 -12.38 12.96
N LEU A 129 -9.23 -12.23 12.04
CA LEU A 129 -9.48 -11.94 10.62
C LEU A 129 -9.23 -13.19 9.80
N ASN A 130 -10.17 -13.50 8.90
CA ASN A 130 -10.05 -14.63 8.00
C ASN A 130 -9.20 -14.23 6.78
N ARG A 131 -7.95 -14.69 6.75
CA ARG A 131 -7.00 -14.49 5.63
C ARG A 131 -6.84 -13.01 5.23
N PRO A 132 -6.56 -12.09 6.17
CA PRO A 132 -6.45 -10.67 5.87
C PRO A 132 -5.27 -10.41 4.92
N SER A 133 -5.36 -9.33 4.16
CA SER A 133 -4.25 -8.83 3.36
C SER A 133 -4.26 -7.32 3.23
N PHE A 134 -3.07 -6.76 3.07
CA PHE A 134 -2.80 -5.33 3.06
C PHE A 134 -1.89 -5.03 1.88
N HIS A 135 -1.96 -3.79 1.39
CA HIS A 135 -1.22 -3.46 0.18
C HIS A 135 -0.61 -2.07 0.24
N PHE A 136 0.50 -1.91 -0.46
CA PHE A 136 0.97 -0.64 -0.96
C PHE A 136 1.00 -0.69 -2.48
N ILE A 137 0.75 0.43 -3.14
CA ILE A 137 1.01 0.60 -4.57
C ILE A 137 2.10 1.65 -4.73
N ILE A 138 3.04 1.35 -5.60
CA ILE A 138 4.13 2.22 -5.99
C ILE A 138 3.90 2.62 -7.44
N ALA A 139 3.66 3.90 -7.69
CA ALA A 139 3.56 4.48 -9.04
C ALA A 139 4.80 5.32 -9.35
N GLU A 140 5.39 5.12 -10.51
CA GLU A 140 6.49 5.92 -11.01
C GLU A 140 6.06 6.69 -12.27
N ASN A 141 6.46 7.95 -12.34
CA ASN A 141 6.23 8.79 -13.51
C ASN A 141 7.42 9.73 -13.75
N ASP A 142 7.38 10.43 -14.88
CA ASP A 142 8.30 11.55 -15.11
C ASP A 142 7.89 12.76 -14.23
N ASN A 143 8.85 13.63 -13.93
CA ASN A 143 8.63 14.88 -13.19
C ASN A 143 9.21 16.06 -14.00
N PRO A 144 8.39 17.05 -14.44
CA PRO A 144 6.95 17.16 -14.18
C PRO A 144 6.15 16.02 -14.83
N GLU A 145 5.03 15.65 -14.20
CA GLU A 145 4.16 14.63 -14.76
C GLU A 145 3.64 15.05 -16.15
N PRO A 146 3.59 14.14 -17.13
CA PRO A 146 3.02 14.44 -18.45
C PRO A 146 1.55 14.83 -18.39
N VAL A 147 0.80 14.20 -17.48
CA VAL A 147 -0.59 14.53 -17.15
C VAL A 147 -0.72 14.56 -15.64
N ASP A 148 -1.17 15.69 -15.12
CA ASP A 148 -1.25 15.98 -13.69
C ASP A 148 -2.02 14.89 -12.92
N ALA A 149 -1.53 14.56 -11.73
CA ALA A 149 -2.07 13.57 -10.81
C ALA A 149 -2.14 12.11 -11.33
N SER A 150 -1.50 11.78 -12.45
CA SER A 150 -1.54 10.41 -12.99
C SER A 150 -0.98 9.38 -12.00
N ALA A 151 0.12 9.70 -11.32
CA ALA A 151 0.70 8.83 -10.29
C ALA A 151 -0.20 8.68 -9.06
N TRP A 152 -0.95 9.72 -8.70
CA TRP A 152 -1.93 9.68 -7.60
C TRP A 152 -3.08 8.72 -7.92
N PHE A 153 -3.69 8.85 -9.11
CA PHE A 153 -4.74 7.90 -9.55
C PHE A 153 -4.21 6.47 -9.69
N ALA A 154 -2.93 6.30 -10.04
CA ALA A 154 -2.33 4.98 -10.17
C ALA A 154 -2.18 4.24 -8.83
N VAL A 155 -1.99 4.96 -7.72
CA VAL A 155 -1.92 4.35 -6.37
C VAL A 155 -3.28 4.20 -5.71
N ASP A 156 -4.33 4.82 -6.26
CA ASP A 156 -5.72 4.64 -5.83
C ASP A 156 -6.37 3.45 -6.54
N GLN A 157 -6.01 2.23 -6.14
CA GLN A 157 -6.54 1.01 -6.75
C GLN A 157 -7.25 0.14 -5.72
N ASN A 158 -8.42 -0.35 -6.10
CA ASN A 158 -9.20 -1.24 -5.26
C ASN A 158 -8.43 -2.53 -4.92
N HIS A 159 -8.41 -2.90 -3.65
CA HIS A 159 -7.66 -4.06 -3.17
C HIS A 159 -8.06 -5.40 -3.84
N ASP A 160 -9.36 -5.65 -4.04
CA ASP A 160 -9.82 -6.89 -4.69
C ASP A 160 -9.34 -7.00 -6.14
N TYR A 161 -9.19 -5.85 -6.82
CA TYR A 161 -8.60 -5.82 -8.15
C TYR A 161 -7.14 -6.31 -8.10
N LEU A 162 -6.34 -5.83 -7.14
CA LEU A 162 -4.94 -6.24 -7.00
C LEU A 162 -4.80 -7.74 -6.64
N VAL A 163 -5.61 -8.24 -5.71
CA VAL A 163 -5.59 -9.67 -5.33
C VAL A 163 -5.95 -10.56 -6.52
N ARG A 164 -6.89 -10.14 -7.37
CA ARG A 164 -7.20 -10.87 -8.61
C ARG A 164 -6.03 -10.85 -9.59
N GLN A 165 -5.34 -9.71 -9.75
CA GLN A 165 -4.15 -9.65 -10.61
C GLN A 165 -3.05 -10.60 -10.11
N LEU A 166 -2.80 -10.64 -8.79
CA LEU A 166 -1.84 -11.57 -8.18
C LEU A 166 -2.16 -13.05 -8.49
N ALA A 167 -3.44 -13.41 -8.55
CA ALA A 167 -3.86 -14.76 -8.90
C ALA A 167 -3.64 -15.10 -10.38
N HIS A 168 -3.70 -14.12 -11.28
CA HIS A 168 -3.45 -14.33 -12.72
C HIS A 168 -1.95 -14.39 -13.04
N ASP A 169 -1.10 -13.70 -12.27
CA ASP A 169 0.36 -13.80 -12.37
C ASP A 169 0.90 -15.21 -12.02
N ARG A 170 0.04 -16.09 -11.47
CA ARG A 170 0.35 -17.49 -11.17
C ARG A 170 0.03 -18.47 -12.31
N ALA A 171 -0.60 -18.04 -13.40
CA ALA A 171 -1.04 -18.88 -14.52
C ALA A 171 -0.10 -18.76 -15.73
#